data_AF-A0A9E5L6V0-F1
#
_entry.id   AF-A0A9E5L6V0-F1
#
_cell.length_a   1.000
_cell.length_b   1.000
_cell.length_c   1.000
_cell.angle_alpha   90.00
_cell.angle_beta   90.00
_cell.angle_gamma   90.00
#
_symmetry.space_group_name_H-M   'P 1'
#
loop_
_entity.id
_entity.type
_entity.pdbx_description
1 polymer ?
#
loop_
_entity_poly.entity_id
_entity_poly.type
_entity_poly.pdbx_seq_one_letter_code
_entity_poly.pdbx_strand_id
1 'polypeptide(L)'
;MKKIIAILVLFLFVALVWFAALPYAINVKLQAHLANLGYQNTTIGHIEFGLKKIVAQNIELNDTAKTSIKTIRIGASPLSILMGHSMNGILIDGLVTQLHMRDLRSAVHDSATPSFFNLIDIPAENIEIKNFEIMVPIKEVKQTITGHIHIKGAPSDQIKMVTGLLKNNSSLTSISSHLNGKIDSKGNGILHFRLEDVDFNTAFFNTNRASGWLDYKKAPDTPIEVSGQIDAGAGSVFRTAVKNISVVLGKARQTDDVMNLVLRAKAAGVDDATLSTDIEFSHVQKKIIAAQSVIDTRAFGDFLRYLKKNNSSIVNEFPNLLALKETQITINFLPEKRFADGPLPFDLNVIATKQNIMTGTFLVYPNDMQIRGSAETDINMTNDIKSLLSLTDEQVSDNVLRLDGNLKSAVF
;
A
#
# COMPACT_ATOMS: atom_id res chain seq x y z
N MET A 1 -25.97 34.58 61.22
CA MET A 1 -26.28 33.17 60.87
C MET A 1 -27.22 33.00 59.67
N LYS A 2 -28.47 33.50 59.68
CA LYS A 2 -29.43 33.29 58.56
C LYS A 2 -28.91 33.73 57.17
N LYS A 3 -28.17 34.84 57.08
CA LYS A 3 -27.56 35.31 55.82
C LYS A 3 -26.41 34.41 55.32
N ILE A 4 -25.63 33.82 56.24
CA ILE A 4 -24.53 32.90 55.89
C ILE A 4 -25.10 31.57 55.37
N ILE A 5 -26.16 31.07 56.00
CA ILE A 5 -26.87 29.85 55.56
C ILE A 5 -27.50 30.06 54.18
N ALA A 6 -28.12 31.22 53.92
CA ALA A 6 -28.69 31.54 52.61
C ALA A 6 -27.63 31.62 51.50
N ILE A 7 -26.45 32.18 51.79
CA ILE A 7 -25.32 32.22 50.84
C ILE A 7 -24.77 30.82 50.57
N LEU A 8 -24.63 29.97 51.59
CA LEU A 8 -24.17 28.60 51.43
C LEU A 8 -25.15 27.75 50.62
N VAL A 9 -26.45 27.90 50.84
CA VAL A 9 -27.50 27.20 50.07
C VAL A 9 -27.53 27.69 48.62
N LEU A 10 -27.39 29.00 48.39
CA LEU A 10 -27.29 29.54 47.04
C LEU A 10 -26.03 29.03 46.33
N PHE A 11 -24.89 28.98 47.03
CA PHE A 11 -23.64 28.45 46.48
C PHE A 11 -23.77 26.96 46.16
N LEU A 12 -24.41 26.18 47.03
CA LEU A 12 -24.69 24.75 46.81
C LEU A 12 -25.66 24.54 45.64
N PHE A 13 -26.69 25.37 45.52
CA PHE A 13 -27.66 25.32 44.42
C PHE A 13 -27.02 25.69 43.09
N VAL A 14 -26.24 26.77 43.04
CA VAL A 14 -25.46 27.16 41.85
C VAL A 14 -24.46 26.07 41.50
N ALA A 15 -23.79 25.47 42.49
CA ALA A 15 -22.91 24.33 42.26
C ALA A 15 -23.66 23.13 41.70
N LEU A 16 -24.82 22.76 42.26
CA LEU A 16 -25.66 21.65 41.78
C LEU A 16 -26.17 21.87 40.35
N VAL A 17 -26.65 23.07 40.03
CA VAL A 17 -27.08 23.45 38.68
C VAL A 17 -25.90 23.42 37.71
N TRP A 18 -24.73 23.92 38.13
CA TRP A 18 -23.50 23.81 37.34
C TRP A 18 -23.09 22.35 37.10
N PHE A 19 -23.09 21.50 38.13
CA PHE A 19 -22.78 20.09 38.02
C PHE A 19 -23.78 19.33 37.14
N ALA A 20 -25.07 19.72 37.16
CA ALA A 20 -26.09 19.16 36.30
C ALA A 20 -25.97 19.61 34.82
N ALA A 21 -25.50 20.83 34.58
CA ALA A 21 -25.30 21.38 33.23
C ALA A 21 -23.94 21.00 32.59
N LEU A 22 -22.97 20.62 33.41
CA LEU A 22 -21.60 20.28 33.01
C LEU A 22 -21.51 19.13 31.98
N PRO A 23 -22.32 18.05 32.07
CA PRO A 23 -22.39 17.04 31.02
C PRO A 23 -22.75 17.59 29.65
N TYR A 24 -23.76 18.45 29.59
CA TYR A 24 -24.21 19.06 28.35
C TYR A 24 -23.16 20.01 27.77
N ALA A 25 -22.59 20.89 28.60
CA ALA A 25 -21.57 21.84 28.16
C ALA A 25 -20.31 21.15 27.60
N ILE A 26 -19.88 20.05 28.23
CA ILE A 26 -18.73 19.28 27.76
C ILE A 26 -19.07 18.50 26.49
N ASN A 27 -20.28 17.93 26.38
CA ASN A 27 -20.73 17.29 25.15
C ASN A 27 -20.67 18.27 23.97
N VAL A 28 -21.26 19.46 24.12
CA VAL A 28 -21.23 20.51 23.08
C VAL A 28 -19.80 20.90 22.72
N LYS A 29 -18.91 21.06 23.71
CA LYS A 29 -17.51 21.45 23.45
C LYS A 29 -16.71 20.35 22.76
N LEU A 30 -16.96 19.09 23.10
CA LEU A 30 -16.34 17.92 22.47
C LEU A 30 -16.85 17.74 21.03
N GLN A 31 -18.16 17.87 20.80
CA GLN A 31 -18.75 17.89 19.47
C GLN A 31 -18.19 19.04 18.62
N ALA A 32 -18.04 20.25 19.19
CA ALA A 32 -17.46 21.38 18.49
C ALA A 32 -15.98 21.15 18.13
N HIS A 33 -15.20 20.52 19.03
CA HIS A 33 -13.83 20.12 18.69
C HIS A 33 -13.80 19.10 17.57
N LEU A 34 -14.63 18.05 17.63
CA LEU A 34 -14.69 17.03 16.58
C LEU A 34 -15.17 17.63 15.24
N ALA A 35 -16.10 18.58 15.26
CA ALA A 35 -16.53 19.33 14.09
C ALA A 35 -15.37 20.17 13.49
N ASN A 36 -14.55 20.81 14.33
CA ASN A 36 -13.35 21.53 13.87
C ASN A 36 -12.31 20.59 13.23
N LEU A 37 -12.28 19.31 13.64
CA LEU A 37 -11.46 18.27 13.00
C LEU A 37 -12.11 17.69 11.72
N GLY A 38 -13.26 18.22 11.29
CA GLY A 38 -13.97 17.80 10.08
C GLY A 38 -15.18 16.88 10.31
N TYR A 39 -15.48 16.48 11.56
CA TYR A 39 -16.56 15.55 11.89
C TYR A 39 -17.86 16.30 12.29
N GLN A 40 -18.53 16.89 11.30
CA GLN A 40 -19.64 17.83 11.50
C GLN A 40 -20.88 17.23 12.21
N ASN A 41 -21.17 15.95 12.00
CA ASN A 41 -22.39 15.28 12.48
C ASN A 41 -22.11 14.26 13.58
N THR A 42 -21.31 14.62 14.58
CA THR A 42 -20.88 13.68 15.62
C THR A 42 -21.97 13.41 16.67
N THR A 43 -22.29 12.14 16.92
CA THR A 43 -23.12 11.70 18.04
C THR A 43 -22.24 11.11 19.15
N ILE A 44 -22.60 11.39 20.41
CA ILE A 44 -21.92 10.83 21.59
C ILE A 44 -22.99 10.17 22.45
N GLY A 45 -22.92 8.85 22.59
CA GLY A 45 -23.95 8.08 23.32
C GLY A 45 -23.95 8.36 24.82
N HIS A 46 -22.77 8.36 25.45
CA HIS A 46 -22.66 8.56 26.91
C HIS A 46 -21.38 9.30 27.30
N ILE A 47 -21.44 10.11 28.37
CA ILE A 47 -20.28 10.79 28.96
C ILE A 47 -20.28 10.61 30.48
N GLU A 48 -19.17 10.09 31.01
CA GLU A 48 -18.90 9.96 32.43
C GLU A 48 -17.85 10.98 32.89
N PHE A 49 -18.01 11.49 34.12
CA PHE A 49 -17.12 12.47 34.72
C PHE A 49 -16.45 11.91 35.97
N GLY A 50 -15.14 12.18 36.10
CA GLY A 50 -14.40 12.00 37.34
C GLY A 50 -13.55 13.24 37.64
N LEU A 51 -12.99 13.30 38.85
CA LEU A 51 -12.21 14.44 39.35
C LEU A 51 -11.09 14.92 38.41
N LYS A 52 -10.51 14.03 37.61
CA LYS A 52 -9.42 14.32 36.65
C LYS A 52 -9.58 13.58 35.32
N LYS A 53 -10.81 13.14 35.00
CA LYS A 53 -11.06 12.35 33.80
C LYS A 53 -12.43 12.63 33.22
N ILE A 54 -12.51 12.60 31.89
CA ILE A 54 -13.76 12.55 31.14
C ILE A 54 -13.72 11.32 30.25
N VAL A 55 -14.81 10.56 30.21
CA VAL A 55 -14.91 9.35 29.39
C VAL A 55 -16.15 9.49 28.51
N ALA A 56 -15.96 9.61 27.20
CA ALA A 56 -17.03 9.58 26.21
C ALA A 56 -17.08 8.19 25.56
N GLN A 57 -18.28 7.64 25.39
CA GLN A 57 -18.51 6.28 24.88
C GLN A 57 -19.49 6.28 23.71
N ASN A 58 -19.34 5.29 22.83
CA ASN A 58 -20.21 5.06 21.67
C ASN A 58 -20.34 6.32 20.82
N ILE A 59 -19.21 6.77 20.28
CA ILE A 59 -19.12 7.98 19.48
C ILE A 59 -19.24 7.57 18.02
N GLU A 60 -20.18 8.16 17.28
CA GLU A 60 -20.27 7.98 15.84
C GLU A 60 -19.89 9.30 15.18
N LEU A 61 -18.85 9.27 14.37
CA LEU A 61 -18.46 10.38 13.53
C LEU A 61 -19.22 10.15 12.22
N ASN A 62 -20.42 10.72 12.06
CA ASN A 62 -21.23 10.55 10.84
C ASN A 62 -20.58 11.27 9.65
N ASP A 63 -19.46 10.71 9.20
CA ASP A 63 -18.70 11.08 8.03
C ASP A 63 -19.05 10.15 6.86
N THR A 64 -18.44 10.41 5.70
CA THR A 64 -18.59 9.57 4.51
C THR A 64 -17.98 8.17 4.68
N ALA A 65 -17.12 7.98 5.69
CA ALA A 65 -16.35 6.77 5.95
C ALA A 65 -16.97 5.85 7.03
N LYS A 66 -18.16 6.18 7.54
CA LYS A 66 -18.85 5.47 8.64
C LYS A 66 -17.91 5.22 9.83
N THR A 67 -17.29 6.27 10.33
CA THR A 67 -16.32 6.17 11.42
C THR A 67 -17.02 6.08 12.79
N SER A 68 -16.54 5.18 13.65
CA SER A 68 -17.01 5.06 15.04
C SER A 68 -15.84 4.93 16.01
N ILE A 69 -16.03 5.38 17.24
CA ILE A 69 -15.06 5.26 18.33
C ILE A 69 -15.79 4.70 19.54
N LYS A 70 -15.32 3.56 20.04
CA LYS A 70 -15.90 2.94 21.24
C LYS A 70 -15.73 3.84 22.46
N THR A 71 -14.54 4.39 22.69
CA THR A 71 -14.28 5.25 23.86
C THR A 71 -13.21 6.31 23.59
N ILE A 72 -13.46 7.54 24.06
CA ILE A 72 -12.43 8.57 24.23
C ILE A 72 -12.30 8.87 25.73
N ARG A 73 -11.08 8.77 26.28
CA ARG A 73 -10.75 9.18 27.65
C ARG A 73 -9.83 10.39 27.62
N ILE A 74 -10.22 11.45 28.30
CA ILE A 74 -9.45 12.69 28.40
C ILE A 74 -8.96 12.85 29.83
N GLY A 75 -7.65 12.92 30.00
CA GLY A 75 -6.98 13.20 31.27
C GLY A 75 -7.02 14.68 31.62
N ALA A 76 -8.20 15.21 31.93
CA ALA A 76 -8.39 16.59 32.37
C ALA A 76 -9.54 16.69 33.35
N SER A 77 -9.51 17.71 34.22
CA SER A 77 -10.70 18.04 35.01
C SER A 77 -11.76 18.67 34.09
N PRO A 78 -13.05 18.43 34.32
CA PRO A 78 -14.13 19.09 33.60
C PRO A 78 -14.00 20.61 33.50
N LEU A 79 -13.58 21.25 34.59
CA LEU A 79 -13.40 22.69 34.67
C LEU A 79 -12.23 23.16 33.78
N SER A 80 -11.13 22.38 33.76
CA SER A 80 -9.96 22.65 32.91
C SER A 80 -10.33 22.66 31.42
N ILE A 81 -11.16 21.69 30.97
CA ILE A 81 -11.64 21.65 29.59
C ILE A 81 -12.50 22.88 29.28
N LEU A 82 -13.43 23.26 30.14
CA LEU A 82 -14.28 24.44 29.93
C LEU A 82 -13.45 25.73 29.84
N MET A 83 -12.42 25.86 30.68
CA MET A 83 -11.50 26.99 30.69
C MET A 83 -10.42 26.94 29.59
N GLY A 84 -10.44 25.95 28.71
CA GLY A 84 -9.51 25.87 27.56
C GLY A 84 -8.05 25.56 27.93
N HIS A 85 -7.83 24.94 29.08
CA HIS A 85 -6.48 24.50 29.47
C HIS A 85 -6.06 23.26 28.66
N SER A 86 -4.75 23.05 28.53
CA SER A 86 -4.20 21.87 27.86
C SER A 86 -4.62 20.58 28.55
N MET A 87 -4.75 19.52 27.74
CA MET A 87 -5.10 18.18 28.23
C MET A 87 -3.82 17.38 28.49
N ASN A 88 -3.72 16.72 29.66
CA ASN A 88 -2.53 15.93 30.00
C ASN A 88 -2.38 14.70 29.08
N GLY A 89 -3.49 14.16 28.60
CA GLY A 89 -3.46 13.05 27.66
C GLY A 89 -4.85 12.65 27.17
N ILE A 90 -4.88 11.99 26.01
CA ILE A 90 -6.09 11.47 25.38
C ILE A 90 -5.84 10.02 25.00
N LEU A 91 -6.79 9.14 25.36
CA LEU A 91 -6.83 7.77 24.90
C LEU A 91 -8.08 7.58 24.04
N ILE A 92 -7.88 7.17 22.79
CA ILE A 92 -8.91 6.75 21.85
C ILE A 92 -8.83 5.22 21.77
N ASP A 93 -9.93 4.52 22.05
CA ASP A 93 -9.99 3.06 22.01
C ASP A 93 -11.11 2.59 21.09
N GLY A 94 -10.82 1.59 20.26
CA GLY A 94 -11.79 0.98 19.34
C GLY A 94 -12.26 1.93 18.25
N LEU A 95 -11.33 2.65 17.60
CA LEU A 95 -11.61 3.45 16.40
C LEU A 95 -11.83 2.51 15.21
N VAL A 96 -13.00 2.54 14.59
CA VAL A 96 -13.29 1.76 13.37
C VAL A 96 -13.67 2.73 12.26
N THR A 97 -13.01 2.64 11.11
CA THR A 97 -13.28 3.47 9.93
C THR A 97 -13.28 2.63 8.67
N GLN A 98 -14.14 2.96 7.71
CA GLN A 98 -14.16 2.35 6.39
C GLN A 98 -13.73 3.37 5.34
N LEU A 99 -12.51 3.23 4.81
CA LEU A 99 -12.02 4.13 3.77
C LEU A 99 -12.44 3.63 2.39
N HIS A 100 -12.99 4.50 1.55
CA HIS A 100 -13.18 4.17 0.15
C HIS A 100 -11.88 4.39 -0.64
N MET A 101 -11.61 3.52 -1.62
CA MET A 101 -10.42 3.63 -2.49
C MET A 101 -10.33 4.97 -3.23
N ARG A 102 -11.48 5.59 -3.52
CA ARG A 102 -11.53 6.94 -4.10
C ARG A 102 -10.87 7.97 -3.19
N ASP A 103 -11.09 7.87 -1.88
CA ASP A 103 -10.60 8.82 -0.88
C ASP A 103 -9.09 8.65 -0.66
N LEU A 104 -8.59 7.41 -0.71
CA LEU A 104 -7.15 7.12 -0.71
C LEU A 104 -6.46 7.71 -1.95
N ARG A 105 -7.09 7.57 -3.12
CA ARG A 105 -6.54 8.10 -4.38
C ARG A 105 -6.49 9.63 -4.38
N SER A 106 -7.52 10.31 -3.89
CA SER A 106 -7.51 11.77 -3.75
C SER A 106 -6.51 12.24 -2.68
N ALA A 107 -6.33 11.49 -1.59
CA ALA A 107 -5.33 11.84 -0.58
C ALA A 107 -3.89 11.80 -1.11
N VAL A 108 -3.59 10.84 -1.99
CA VAL A 108 -2.26 10.73 -2.64
C VAL A 108 -2.05 11.80 -3.70
N HIS A 109 -3.10 12.20 -4.44
CA HIS A 109 -2.96 13.12 -5.58
C HIS A 109 -3.25 14.58 -5.28
N ASP A 110 -4.31 14.87 -4.53
CA ASP A 110 -4.81 16.24 -4.32
C ASP A 110 -4.17 16.88 -3.08
N SER A 111 -3.15 16.24 -2.50
CA SER A 111 -2.52 16.62 -1.22
C SER A 111 -3.49 16.74 -0.05
N ALA A 112 -4.73 16.26 -0.22
CA ALA A 112 -5.76 16.26 0.79
C ALA A 112 -5.35 15.32 1.93
N THR A 113 -5.19 15.87 3.13
CA THR A 113 -4.85 15.07 4.30
C THR A 113 -6.04 14.17 4.63
N PRO A 114 -5.85 12.84 4.74
CA PRO A 114 -6.88 11.98 5.32
C PRO A 114 -7.33 12.54 6.67
N SER A 115 -8.65 12.57 6.92
CA SER A 115 -9.23 13.12 8.15
C SER A 115 -8.66 12.50 9.42
N PHE A 116 -8.14 11.28 9.35
CA PHE A 116 -7.39 10.61 10.42
C PHE A 116 -6.21 11.45 10.97
N PHE A 117 -5.49 12.20 10.13
CA PHE A 117 -4.37 13.04 10.59
C PHE A 117 -4.84 14.26 11.40
N ASN A 118 -6.11 14.65 11.31
CA ASN A 118 -6.64 15.77 12.10
C ASN A 118 -6.59 15.47 13.60
N LEU A 119 -6.52 14.19 14.01
CA LEU A 119 -6.30 13.82 15.41
C LEU A 119 -4.97 14.37 15.99
N ILE A 120 -3.99 14.70 15.14
CA ILE A 120 -2.73 15.32 15.56
C ILE A 120 -2.94 16.73 16.12
N ASP A 121 -3.95 17.47 15.65
CA ASP A 121 -4.23 18.85 16.09
C ASP A 121 -4.84 18.95 17.50
N ILE A 122 -5.19 17.82 18.12
CA ILE A 122 -5.80 17.87 19.45
C ILE A 122 -4.75 18.39 20.46
N PRO A 123 -5.06 19.43 21.27
CA PRO A 123 -4.09 20.08 22.17
C PRO A 123 -3.84 19.24 23.44
N ALA A 124 -3.23 18.08 23.24
CA ALA A 124 -2.81 17.15 24.27
C ALA A 124 -1.33 16.81 24.12
N GLU A 125 -0.65 16.65 25.26
CA GLU A 125 0.77 16.26 25.32
C GLU A 125 1.01 14.84 24.79
N ASN A 126 0.00 13.98 24.98
CA ASN A 126 0.02 12.58 24.62
C ASN A 126 -1.35 12.16 24.06
N ILE A 127 -1.35 11.55 22.88
CA ILE A 127 -2.52 10.92 22.29
C ILE A 127 -2.19 9.46 22.01
N GLU A 128 -2.95 8.55 22.61
CA GLU A 128 -2.84 7.11 22.44
C GLU A 128 -4.08 6.60 21.70
N ILE A 129 -3.90 5.88 20.59
CA ILE A 129 -4.98 5.31 19.76
C ILE A 129 -4.84 3.79 19.77
N LYS A 130 -5.65 3.10 20.57
CA LYS A 130 -5.64 1.64 20.74
C LYS A 130 -6.72 0.95 19.92
N ASN A 131 -6.39 -0.27 19.48
CA ASN A 131 -7.31 -1.19 18.83
C ASN A 131 -8.07 -0.53 17.68
N PHE A 132 -7.38 0.30 16.89
CA PHE A 132 -8.04 0.88 15.72
C PHE A 132 -8.14 -0.17 14.61
N GLU A 133 -9.14 0.00 13.76
CA GLU A 133 -9.41 -0.83 12.59
C GLU A 133 -9.77 0.06 11.40
N ILE A 134 -8.96 0.02 10.35
CA ILE A 134 -9.20 0.69 9.08
C ILE A 134 -9.54 -0.40 8.06
N MET A 135 -10.77 -0.39 7.58
CA MET A 135 -11.24 -1.27 6.53
C MET A 135 -11.12 -0.58 5.17
N VAL A 136 -10.38 -1.20 4.26
CA VAL A 136 -10.19 -0.74 2.88
C VAL A 136 -10.73 -1.84 1.94
N PRO A 137 -11.93 -1.66 1.35
CA PRO A 137 -12.45 -2.61 0.37
C PRO A 137 -11.71 -2.44 -0.97
N ILE A 138 -10.99 -3.47 -1.39
CA ILE A 138 -10.33 -3.54 -2.70
C ILE A 138 -11.02 -4.63 -3.53
N LYS A 139 -11.96 -4.22 -4.38
CA LYS A 139 -12.83 -5.14 -5.16
C LYS A 139 -13.49 -6.18 -4.23
N GLU A 140 -13.23 -7.46 -4.46
CA GLU A 140 -13.78 -8.60 -3.70
C GLU A 140 -13.02 -8.89 -2.39
N VAL A 141 -11.89 -8.22 -2.14
CA VAL A 141 -11.06 -8.45 -0.95
C VAL A 141 -11.20 -7.30 0.03
N LYS A 142 -11.55 -7.63 1.27
CA LYS A 142 -11.52 -6.69 2.38
C LYS A 142 -10.13 -6.67 2.99
N GLN A 143 -9.45 -5.53 2.90
CA GLN A 143 -8.21 -5.29 3.61
C GLN A 143 -8.53 -4.64 4.95
N THR A 144 -8.03 -5.21 6.03
CA THR A 144 -8.19 -4.65 7.38
C THR A 144 -6.83 -4.33 7.94
N ILE A 145 -6.62 -3.07 8.30
CA ILE A 145 -5.41 -2.59 8.99
C ILE A 145 -5.80 -2.32 10.43
N THR A 146 -5.13 -2.97 11.36
CA THR A 146 -5.30 -2.79 12.79
C THR A 146 -4.03 -2.26 13.43
N GLY A 147 -4.14 -1.65 14.60
CA GLY A 147 -2.92 -1.24 15.28
C GLY A 147 -3.09 -0.46 16.56
N HIS A 148 -1.95 0.06 17.00
CA HIS A 148 -1.82 0.98 18.11
C HIS A 148 -0.86 2.11 17.71
N ILE A 149 -1.29 3.36 17.90
CA ILE A 149 -0.48 4.56 17.61
C ILE A 149 -0.37 5.41 18.87
N HIS A 150 0.81 5.96 19.11
CA HIS A 150 1.12 6.91 20.17
C HIS A 150 1.73 8.16 19.54
N ILE A 151 1.10 9.29 19.79
CA ILE A 151 1.48 10.62 19.33
C ILE A 151 1.93 11.43 20.55
N LYS A 152 3.12 12.04 20.49
CA LYS A 152 3.69 12.82 21.59
C LYS A 152 4.25 14.15 21.08
N GLY A 153 3.98 15.22 21.80
CA GLY A 153 4.50 16.57 21.52
C GLY A 153 3.87 17.58 22.47
N ALA A 154 4.47 18.76 22.67
CA ALA A 154 3.82 19.78 23.48
C ALA A 154 2.50 20.22 22.80
N PRO A 155 1.49 20.72 23.55
CA PRO A 155 0.22 21.14 22.95
C PRO A 155 0.36 22.28 21.93
N SER A 156 1.44 23.06 22.03
CA SER A 156 1.80 24.13 21.09
C SER A 156 2.62 23.66 19.89
N ASP A 157 3.13 22.43 19.90
CA ASP A 157 4.00 21.93 18.85
C ASP A 157 3.19 21.65 17.59
N GLN A 158 3.60 22.27 16.49
CA GLN A 158 3.01 22.00 15.18
C GLN A 158 3.41 20.62 14.65
N ILE A 159 4.54 20.07 15.09
CA ILE A 159 5.06 18.77 14.66
C ILE A 159 5.09 17.84 15.86
N LYS A 160 4.44 16.68 15.75
CA LYS A 160 4.39 15.67 16.80
C LYS A 160 5.14 14.41 16.41
N MET A 161 5.77 13.76 17.40
CA MET A 161 6.34 12.43 17.25
C MET A 161 5.20 11.42 17.13
N VAL A 162 5.29 10.49 16.18
CA VAL A 162 4.34 9.40 15.98
C VAL A 162 5.10 8.09 16.07
N THR A 163 4.62 7.18 16.91
CA THR A 163 5.12 5.81 17.00
C THR A 163 3.96 4.84 16.98
N GLY A 164 4.14 3.63 16.47
CA GLY A 164 3.05 2.68 16.46
C GLY A 164 3.40 1.31 15.95
N LEU A 165 2.41 0.43 16.06
CA LEU A 165 2.40 -0.91 15.52
C LEU A 165 1.19 -1.01 14.59
N LEU A 166 1.43 -1.44 13.35
CA LEU A 166 0.40 -1.64 12.35
C LEU A 166 0.43 -3.10 11.92
N LYS A 167 -0.75 -3.69 11.80
CA LYS A 167 -0.94 -5.06 11.33
C LYS A 167 -2.03 -5.10 10.28
N ASN A 168 -1.72 -5.65 9.13
CA ASN A 168 -2.70 -6.03 8.13
C ASN A 168 -2.76 -7.55 8.10
N ASN A 169 -3.96 -8.12 8.12
CA ASN A 169 -4.14 -9.56 7.91
C ASN A 169 -5.31 -9.76 6.96
N SER A 170 -4.99 -10.17 5.73
CA SER A 170 -5.95 -10.49 4.68
C SER A 170 -5.53 -11.77 3.96
N SER A 171 -6.43 -12.33 3.15
CA SER A 171 -6.13 -13.52 2.36
C SER A 171 -5.03 -13.32 1.32
N LEU A 172 -4.77 -12.08 0.90
CA LEU A 172 -3.77 -11.76 -0.13
C LEU A 172 -2.48 -11.16 0.44
N THR A 173 -2.57 -10.51 1.59
CA THR A 173 -1.46 -9.78 2.22
C THR A 173 -1.52 -9.87 3.73
N SER A 174 -0.39 -10.17 4.35
CA SER A 174 -0.18 -10.01 5.79
C SER A 174 1.02 -9.10 5.98
N ILE A 175 0.90 -8.07 6.83
CA ILE A 175 1.97 -7.12 7.10
C ILE A 175 2.00 -6.85 8.60
N SER A 176 3.15 -7.01 9.23
CA SER A 176 3.44 -6.46 10.56
C SER A 176 4.50 -5.38 10.43
N SER A 177 4.19 -4.17 10.91
CA SER A 177 5.12 -3.05 10.81
C SER A 177 5.17 -2.18 12.06
N HIS A 178 6.35 -1.62 12.29
CA HIS A 178 6.61 -0.58 13.27
C HIS A 178 6.66 0.77 12.58
N LEU A 179 5.85 1.70 13.07
CA LEU A 179 5.81 3.09 12.63
C LEU A 179 6.63 3.95 13.60
N ASN A 180 7.47 4.83 13.07
CA ASN A 180 8.13 5.89 13.84
C ASN A 180 8.37 7.12 12.95
N GLY A 181 8.12 8.32 13.45
CA GLY A 181 8.38 9.52 12.70
C GLY A 181 7.90 10.80 13.36
N LYS A 182 7.83 11.86 12.56
CA LYS A 182 7.37 13.19 12.95
C LYS A 182 6.44 13.72 11.88
N ILE A 183 5.28 14.23 12.28
CA ILE A 183 4.29 14.76 11.34
C ILE A 183 3.51 15.92 11.97
N ASP A 184 3.11 16.88 11.15
CA ASP A 184 2.16 17.92 11.51
C ASP A 184 0.72 17.51 11.18
N SER A 185 -0.26 18.33 11.56
CA SER A 185 -1.67 18.08 11.28
C SER A 185 -2.09 18.20 9.82
N LYS A 186 -1.24 18.82 8.99
CA LYS A 186 -1.41 18.86 7.52
C LYS A 186 -0.76 17.66 6.84
N GLY A 187 -0.23 16.72 7.62
CA GLY A 187 0.45 15.52 7.14
C GLY A 187 1.88 15.76 6.65
N ASN A 188 2.44 16.95 6.84
CA ASN A 188 3.83 17.24 6.48
C ASN A 188 4.76 16.63 7.52
N GLY A 189 5.83 15.98 7.06
CA GLY A 189 6.77 15.31 7.93
C GLY A 189 7.38 14.08 7.28
N ILE A 190 7.90 13.19 8.13
CA ILE A 190 8.54 11.94 7.74
C ILE A 190 8.02 10.83 8.65
N LEU A 191 7.55 9.74 8.05
CA LEU A 191 7.15 8.52 8.75
C LEU A 191 7.96 7.35 8.20
N HIS A 192 8.63 6.63 9.09
CA HIS A 192 9.41 5.43 8.80
C HIS A 192 8.60 4.21 9.23
N PHE A 193 8.42 3.28 8.31
CA PHE A 193 7.77 2.00 8.55
C PHE A 193 8.82 0.91 8.42
N ARG A 194 9.11 0.21 9.50
CA ARG A 194 9.91 -1.02 9.48
C ARG A 194 8.97 -2.21 9.31
N LEU A 195 9.12 -2.96 8.23
CA LEU A 195 8.33 -4.13 7.90
C LEU A 195 9.06 -5.37 8.43
N GLU A 196 8.44 -6.11 9.35
CA GLU A 196 9.10 -7.25 10.01
C GLU A 196 8.68 -8.60 9.47
N ASP A 197 7.39 -8.72 9.12
CA ASP A 197 6.81 -9.94 8.59
C ASP A 197 5.79 -9.56 7.54
N VAL A 198 6.13 -9.82 6.28
CA VAL A 198 5.33 -9.50 5.12
C VAL A 198 5.11 -10.76 4.30
N ASP A 199 3.85 -11.14 4.18
CA ASP A 199 3.41 -12.19 3.29
C ASP A 199 2.60 -11.56 2.15
N PHE A 200 2.94 -11.92 0.93
CA PHE A 200 2.11 -11.67 -0.24
C PHE A 200 1.68 -13.02 -0.80
N ASN A 201 0.39 -13.18 -1.06
CA ASN A 201 -0.17 -14.38 -1.66
C ASN A 201 -1.12 -13.99 -2.79
N THR A 202 -0.54 -13.65 -3.93
CA THR A 202 -1.27 -13.32 -5.15
C THR A 202 -1.00 -14.36 -6.24
N ALA A 203 -1.83 -14.39 -7.28
CA ALA A 203 -1.64 -15.32 -8.40
C ALA A 203 -0.29 -15.14 -9.13
N PHE A 204 0.27 -13.93 -9.11
CA PHE A 204 1.50 -13.58 -9.84
C PHE A 204 2.72 -13.48 -8.95
N PHE A 205 2.52 -13.29 -7.65
CA PHE A 205 3.59 -13.09 -6.68
C PHE A 205 3.20 -13.70 -5.35
N ASN A 206 4.02 -14.64 -4.89
CA ASN A 206 3.92 -15.21 -3.56
C ASN A 206 5.27 -15.06 -2.85
N THR A 207 5.26 -14.58 -1.63
CA THR A 207 6.41 -14.62 -0.74
C THR A 207 5.92 -14.70 0.70
N ASN A 208 6.68 -15.37 1.55
CA ASN A 208 6.41 -15.40 2.99
C ASN A 208 7.61 -14.84 3.75
N ARG A 209 7.35 -14.23 4.91
CA ARG A 209 8.38 -13.70 5.81
C ARG A 209 9.34 -12.73 5.13
N ALA A 210 8.81 -11.92 4.22
CA ALA A 210 9.56 -10.81 3.68
C ALA A 210 9.72 -9.73 4.76
N SER A 211 10.80 -8.96 4.68
CA SER A 211 11.08 -7.88 5.62
C SER A 211 11.63 -6.68 4.87
N GLY A 212 11.60 -5.51 5.48
CA GLY A 212 11.99 -4.31 4.76
C GLY A 212 11.68 -3.03 5.49
N TRP A 213 11.64 -1.95 4.72
CA TRP A 213 11.29 -0.64 5.19
C TRP A 213 10.52 0.14 4.12
N LEU A 214 9.70 1.08 4.56
CA LEU A 214 8.98 2.03 3.72
C LEU A 214 9.05 3.38 4.42
N ASP A 215 9.41 4.42 3.67
CA ASP A 215 9.44 5.79 4.14
C ASP A 215 8.36 6.60 3.41
N TYR A 216 7.65 7.40 4.19
CA TYR A 216 6.74 8.44 3.71
C TYR A 216 7.34 9.79 4.07
N LYS A 217 7.37 10.71 3.11
CA LYS A 217 7.81 12.09 3.33
C LYS A 217 6.92 13.06 2.59
N LYS A 218 6.58 14.17 3.25
CA LYS A 218 5.82 15.28 2.66
C LYS A 218 6.35 16.60 3.23
N ALA A 219 6.84 17.48 2.37
CA ALA A 219 7.12 18.87 2.75
C ALA A 219 5.92 19.78 2.41
N PRO A 220 5.83 20.99 3.00
CA PRO A 220 4.79 21.95 2.65
C PRO A 220 4.78 22.22 1.14
N ASP A 221 3.59 22.19 0.53
CA ASP A 221 3.35 22.46 -0.89
C ASP A 221 4.13 21.56 -1.88
N THR A 222 4.68 20.44 -1.40
CA THR A 222 5.32 19.42 -2.25
C THR A 222 4.48 18.15 -2.34
N PRO A 223 4.54 17.40 -3.46
CA PRO A 223 3.96 16.08 -3.55
C PRO A 223 4.51 15.12 -2.47
N ILE A 224 3.71 14.09 -2.17
CA ILE A 224 4.14 13.00 -1.28
C ILE A 224 5.27 12.20 -1.94
N GLU A 225 6.32 11.93 -1.18
CA GLU A 225 7.39 11.00 -1.54
C GLU A 225 7.20 9.68 -0.78
N VAL A 226 7.20 8.57 -1.52
CA VAL A 226 7.22 7.23 -0.93
C VAL A 226 8.41 6.47 -1.49
N SER A 227 9.22 5.90 -0.60
CA SER A 227 10.32 5.00 -0.95
C SER A 227 10.32 3.79 -0.04
N GLY A 228 10.94 2.70 -0.45
CA GLY A 228 11.02 1.51 0.36
C GLY A 228 11.75 0.38 -0.31
N GLN A 229 12.05 -0.64 0.48
CA GLN A 229 12.64 -1.88 0.03
C GLN A 229 12.01 -3.04 0.80
N ILE A 230 11.64 -4.10 0.08
CA ILE A 230 11.16 -5.36 0.64
C ILE A 230 12.05 -6.46 0.09
N ASP A 231 12.66 -7.22 0.99
CA ASP A 231 13.50 -8.36 0.66
C ASP A 231 12.88 -9.65 1.19
N ALA A 232 13.00 -10.73 0.42
CA ALA A 232 12.59 -12.06 0.84
C ALA A 232 13.59 -13.13 0.40
N GLY A 233 13.81 -14.13 1.26
CA GLY A 233 14.72 -15.23 0.96
C GLY A 233 14.23 -16.11 -0.20
N ALA A 234 12.93 -16.38 -0.27
CA ALA A 234 12.31 -17.21 -1.29
C ALA A 234 10.83 -16.91 -1.48
N GLY A 235 10.31 -17.28 -2.65
CA GLY A 235 8.91 -17.13 -3.02
C GLY A 235 8.65 -17.67 -4.42
N SER A 236 7.65 -17.14 -5.10
CA SER A 236 7.38 -17.42 -6.51
C SER A 236 6.92 -16.17 -7.24
N VAL A 237 7.37 -16.01 -8.49
CA VAL A 237 6.92 -14.99 -9.42
C VAL A 237 6.37 -15.71 -10.65
N PHE A 238 5.12 -15.43 -11.04
CA PHE A 238 4.39 -16.16 -12.08
C PHE A 238 4.52 -17.69 -11.90
N ARG A 239 4.25 -18.22 -10.69
CA ARG A 239 4.38 -19.67 -10.35
C ARG A 239 5.78 -20.28 -10.47
N THR A 240 6.76 -19.54 -10.97
CA THR A 240 8.16 -19.92 -10.97
C THR A 240 8.74 -19.68 -9.59
N ALA A 241 9.24 -20.73 -8.91
CA ALA A 241 9.87 -20.54 -7.60
C ALA A 241 11.19 -19.78 -7.76
N VAL A 242 11.39 -18.78 -6.91
CA VAL A 242 12.52 -17.86 -6.93
C VAL A 242 13.13 -17.68 -5.53
N LYS A 243 14.36 -17.21 -5.48
CA LYS A 243 15.13 -16.88 -4.28
C LYS A 243 15.74 -15.49 -4.36
N ASN A 244 16.11 -14.92 -3.22
CA ASN A 244 16.69 -13.59 -3.09
C ASN A 244 15.86 -12.52 -3.80
N ILE A 245 14.56 -12.47 -3.47
CA ILE A 245 13.64 -11.47 -4.00
C ILE A 245 13.98 -10.13 -3.36
N SER A 246 14.10 -9.08 -4.16
CA SER A 246 14.22 -7.70 -3.71
C SER A 246 13.30 -6.82 -4.54
N VAL A 247 12.46 -6.04 -3.85
CA VAL A 247 11.55 -5.07 -4.44
C VAL A 247 11.91 -3.71 -3.89
N VAL A 248 12.31 -2.78 -4.73
CA VAL A 248 12.66 -1.41 -4.35
C VAL A 248 11.67 -0.44 -5.00
N LEU A 249 11.14 0.45 -4.20
CA LEU A 249 10.27 1.56 -4.59
C LEU A 249 10.99 2.87 -4.27
N GLY A 250 10.98 3.84 -5.18
CA GLY A 250 11.51 5.16 -4.86
C GLY A 250 11.47 6.14 -6.02
N LYS A 251 12.03 7.34 -5.82
CA LYS A 251 12.15 8.34 -6.88
C LYS A 251 13.17 7.91 -7.94
N ALA A 252 12.86 8.15 -9.21
CA ALA A 252 13.85 8.09 -10.28
C ALA A 252 14.95 9.12 -10.02
N ARG A 253 16.22 8.77 -10.30
CA ARG A 253 17.40 9.58 -9.94
C ARG A 253 17.44 11.00 -10.55
N GLN A 254 16.56 11.34 -11.49
CA GLN A 254 16.68 12.55 -12.30
C GLN A 254 15.42 13.42 -12.40
N THR A 255 14.27 13.00 -11.85
CA THR A 255 13.01 13.75 -11.94
C THR A 255 12.16 13.55 -10.69
N ASP A 256 11.64 14.65 -10.15
CA ASP A 256 10.84 14.62 -8.91
C ASP A 256 9.47 13.93 -9.06
N ASP A 257 9.00 13.78 -10.30
CA ASP A 257 7.64 13.29 -10.62
C ASP A 257 7.59 11.83 -11.10
N VAL A 258 8.72 11.13 -11.12
CA VAL A 258 8.81 9.75 -11.60
C VAL A 258 9.15 8.81 -10.45
N MET A 259 8.32 7.79 -10.29
CA MET A 259 8.49 6.70 -9.33
C MET A 259 9.02 5.47 -10.06
N ASN A 260 10.06 4.86 -9.50
CA ASN A 260 10.66 3.64 -9.99
C ASN A 260 10.31 2.47 -9.07
N LEU A 261 9.85 1.39 -9.67
CA LEU A 261 9.67 0.08 -9.05
C LEU A 261 10.65 -0.90 -9.70
N VAL A 262 11.53 -1.46 -8.88
CA VAL A 262 12.60 -2.37 -9.30
C VAL A 262 12.36 -3.69 -8.59
N LEU A 263 12.08 -4.74 -9.34
CA LEU A 263 11.98 -6.12 -8.85
C LEU A 263 13.19 -6.91 -9.34
N ARG A 264 13.83 -7.64 -8.43
CA ARG A 264 14.95 -8.54 -8.72
C ARG A 264 14.71 -9.87 -8.02
N ALA A 265 14.99 -10.98 -8.69
CA ALA A 265 14.92 -12.32 -8.11
C ALA A 265 15.84 -13.28 -8.87
N LYS A 266 16.13 -14.45 -8.28
CA LYS A 266 16.86 -15.54 -8.95
C LYS A 266 15.98 -16.78 -9.04
N ALA A 267 16.01 -17.52 -10.13
CA ALA A 267 15.28 -18.79 -10.21
C ALA A 267 15.83 -19.78 -9.16
N ALA A 268 14.95 -20.45 -8.42
CA ALA A 268 15.36 -21.43 -7.43
C ALA A 268 15.84 -22.70 -8.15
N GLY A 269 17.07 -23.16 -7.87
CA GLY A 269 17.59 -24.42 -8.43
C GLY A 269 18.20 -24.32 -9.84
N VAL A 270 18.31 -23.12 -10.42
CA VAL A 270 19.08 -22.87 -11.64
C VAL A 270 20.15 -21.84 -11.30
N ASP A 271 21.41 -22.22 -11.45
CA ASP A 271 22.52 -21.32 -11.18
C ASP A 271 22.58 -20.20 -12.23
N ASP A 272 22.89 -18.99 -11.78
CA ASP A 272 22.99 -17.78 -12.61
C ASP A 272 21.76 -17.42 -13.45
N ALA A 273 20.56 -17.93 -13.12
CA ALA A 273 19.30 -17.47 -13.72
C ALA A 273 18.71 -16.32 -12.91
N THR A 274 18.75 -15.10 -13.45
CA THR A 274 18.23 -13.88 -12.82
C THR A 274 17.01 -13.34 -13.55
N LEU A 275 15.99 -12.95 -12.78
CA LEU A 275 14.83 -12.21 -13.23
C LEU A 275 14.94 -10.77 -12.71
N SER A 276 14.75 -9.80 -13.59
CA SER A 276 14.71 -8.39 -13.23
C SER A 276 13.58 -7.68 -13.97
N THR A 277 12.83 -6.84 -13.27
CA THR A 277 11.82 -5.97 -13.86
C THR A 277 11.98 -4.56 -13.30
N ASP A 278 12.09 -3.58 -14.18
CA ASP A 278 12.12 -2.15 -13.85
C ASP A 278 10.90 -1.48 -14.45
N ILE A 279 10.20 -0.66 -13.68
CA ILE A 279 9.03 0.09 -14.11
C ILE A 279 9.18 1.53 -13.62
N GLU A 280 9.05 2.48 -14.55
CA GLU A 280 9.01 3.91 -14.26
C GLU A 280 7.59 4.44 -14.51
N PHE A 281 7.02 5.08 -13.50
CA PHE A 281 5.67 5.63 -13.51
C PHE A 281 5.71 7.14 -13.29
N SER A 282 5.07 7.91 -14.18
CA SER A 282 4.91 9.36 -14.03
C SER A 282 3.63 9.68 -13.27
N HIS A 283 3.75 10.35 -12.12
CA HIS A 283 2.59 10.81 -11.34
C HIS A 283 1.78 11.88 -12.09
N VAL A 284 2.47 12.80 -12.78
CA VAL A 284 1.84 13.90 -13.54
C VAL A 284 1.04 13.35 -14.72
N GLN A 285 1.62 12.41 -15.48
CA GLN A 285 0.97 11.83 -16.65
C GLN A 285 0.06 10.65 -16.30
N LYS A 286 0.08 10.18 -15.05
CA LYS A 286 -0.70 9.04 -14.54
C LYS A 286 -0.54 7.76 -15.36
N LYS A 287 0.67 7.50 -15.86
CA LYS A 287 0.97 6.34 -16.71
C LYS A 287 2.38 5.82 -16.51
N ILE A 288 2.59 4.56 -16.90
CA ILE A 288 3.92 3.97 -17.07
C ILE A 288 4.58 4.69 -18.25
N ILE A 289 5.82 5.14 -18.06
CA ILE A 289 6.62 5.83 -19.08
C ILE A 289 7.76 4.96 -19.60
N ALA A 290 8.24 4.02 -18.79
CA ALA A 290 9.19 3.00 -19.19
C ALA A 290 8.94 1.73 -18.38
N ALA A 291 9.15 0.58 -19.00
CA ALA A 291 9.26 -0.67 -18.28
C ALA A 291 10.17 -1.63 -19.06
N GLN A 292 11.00 -2.36 -18.35
CA GLN A 292 11.90 -3.35 -18.92
C GLN A 292 11.91 -4.58 -18.02
N SER A 293 11.69 -5.76 -18.60
CA SER A 293 11.90 -7.04 -17.92
C SER A 293 13.00 -7.82 -18.61
N VAL A 294 13.92 -8.39 -17.84
CA VAL A 294 15.04 -9.19 -18.33
C VAL A 294 15.09 -10.50 -17.57
N ILE A 295 15.20 -11.60 -18.31
CA ILE A 295 15.63 -12.91 -17.79
C ILE A 295 17.01 -13.17 -18.39
N ASP A 296 18.01 -13.37 -17.55
CA ASP A 296 19.37 -13.72 -17.97
C ASP A 296 19.73 -15.06 -17.34
N THR A 297 20.27 -15.99 -18.13
CA THR A 297 20.71 -17.30 -17.67
C THR A 297 21.86 -17.84 -18.50
N ARG A 298 22.85 -18.44 -17.81
CA ARG A 298 23.96 -19.14 -18.47
C ARG A 298 23.61 -20.56 -18.91
N ALA A 299 22.56 -21.13 -18.32
CA ALA A 299 22.10 -22.51 -18.54
C ALA A 299 20.61 -22.53 -18.91
N PHE A 300 20.28 -22.00 -20.10
CA PHE A 300 18.88 -21.88 -20.54
C PHE A 300 18.16 -23.22 -20.61
N GLY A 301 18.84 -24.29 -21.05
CA GLY A 301 18.27 -25.63 -21.03
C GLY A 301 17.85 -26.10 -19.64
N ASP A 302 18.63 -25.80 -18.61
CA ASP A 302 18.28 -26.15 -17.22
C ASP A 302 17.13 -25.29 -16.69
N PHE A 303 17.08 -24.02 -17.10
CA PHE A 303 15.93 -23.15 -16.84
C PHE A 303 14.65 -23.70 -17.46
N LEU A 304 14.68 -24.12 -18.73
CA LEU A 304 13.52 -24.71 -19.40
C LEU A 304 13.09 -26.05 -18.75
N ARG A 305 14.04 -26.91 -18.38
CA ARG A 305 13.74 -28.15 -17.64
C ARG A 305 13.12 -27.86 -16.28
N TYR A 306 13.61 -26.83 -15.60
CA TYR A 306 13.06 -26.38 -14.34
C TYR A 306 11.62 -25.87 -14.50
N LEU A 307 11.33 -25.05 -15.52
CA LEU A 307 9.96 -24.64 -15.83
C LEU A 307 9.08 -25.85 -16.13
N LYS A 308 9.54 -26.81 -16.95
CA LYS A 308 8.81 -28.05 -17.27
C LYS A 308 8.50 -28.89 -16.03
N LYS A 309 9.45 -29.04 -15.11
CA LYS A 309 9.26 -29.82 -13.89
C LYS A 309 8.17 -29.22 -12.99
N ASN A 310 8.10 -27.90 -12.93
CA ASN A 310 7.15 -27.20 -12.07
C ASN A 310 5.84 -26.84 -12.78
N ASN A 311 5.77 -27.00 -14.10
CA ASN A 311 4.61 -26.66 -14.92
C ASN A 311 4.22 -27.80 -15.89
N SER A 312 3.12 -28.47 -15.59
CA SER A 312 2.66 -29.69 -16.27
C SER A 312 2.21 -29.49 -17.73
N SER A 313 2.16 -28.26 -18.23
CA SER A 313 1.77 -27.93 -19.61
C SER A 313 2.92 -28.02 -20.61
N ILE A 314 4.16 -28.13 -20.16
CA ILE A 314 5.33 -28.21 -21.05
C ILE A 314 5.58 -29.69 -21.39
N VAL A 315 4.94 -30.19 -22.46
CA VAL A 315 4.89 -31.63 -22.76
C VAL A 315 6.14 -32.13 -23.51
N ASN A 316 6.74 -31.31 -24.38
CA ASN A 316 7.71 -31.80 -25.38
C ASN A 316 9.18 -31.63 -24.97
N GLU A 317 10.07 -32.28 -25.72
CA GLU A 317 11.52 -32.05 -25.69
C GLU A 317 11.86 -30.92 -26.68
N PHE A 318 12.77 -30.03 -26.29
CA PHE A 318 13.19 -28.86 -27.09
C PHE A 318 14.68 -28.98 -27.42
N PRO A 319 15.08 -29.92 -28.30
CA PRO A 319 16.48 -30.27 -28.48
C PRO A 319 17.36 -29.07 -28.85
N ASN A 320 16.85 -28.14 -29.66
CA ASN A 320 17.60 -26.97 -30.11
C ASN A 320 17.63 -25.89 -29.02
N LEU A 321 16.54 -25.67 -28.29
CA LEU A 321 16.53 -24.72 -27.16
C LEU A 321 17.34 -25.22 -25.95
N LEU A 322 17.36 -26.54 -25.69
CA LEU A 322 18.13 -27.14 -24.59
C LEU A 322 19.64 -27.03 -24.80
N ALA A 323 20.09 -26.86 -26.05
CA ALA A 323 21.50 -26.67 -26.40
C ALA A 323 21.98 -25.22 -26.19
N LEU A 324 21.08 -24.26 -25.99
CA LEU A 324 21.43 -22.85 -25.83
C LEU A 324 22.15 -22.58 -24.50
N LYS A 325 23.20 -21.77 -24.61
CA LYS A 325 23.98 -21.23 -23.49
C LYS A 325 23.93 -19.72 -23.54
N GLU A 326 23.99 -19.09 -22.37
CA GLU A 326 23.99 -17.62 -22.24
C GLU A 326 22.81 -16.99 -23.00
N THR A 327 21.62 -17.07 -22.42
CA THR A 327 20.39 -16.57 -23.01
C THR A 327 19.86 -15.40 -22.20
N GLN A 328 19.56 -14.31 -22.90
CA GLN A 328 18.91 -13.14 -22.37
C GLN A 328 17.57 -12.93 -23.09
N ILE A 329 16.48 -12.96 -22.34
CA ILE A 329 15.14 -12.58 -22.80
C ILE A 329 14.88 -11.17 -22.27
N THR A 330 14.58 -10.23 -23.15
CA THR A 330 14.27 -8.84 -22.81
C THR A 330 12.88 -8.48 -23.33
N ILE A 331 12.07 -7.87 -22.48
CA ILE A 331 10.76 -7.32 -22.81
C ILE A 331 10.76 -5.83 -22.47
N ASN A 332 10.59 -4.96 -23.47
CA ASN A 332 10.63 -3.52 -23.32
C ASN A 332 9.27 -2.91 -23.63
N PHE A 333 8.75 -2.09 -22.72
CA PHE A 333 7.54 -1.30 -22.98
C PHE A 333 7.84 -0.15 -23.95
N LEU A 334 6.98 0.00 -24.96
CA LEU A 334 7.07 1.06 -25.96
C LEU A 334 6.00 2.13 -25.69
N PRO A 335 6.30 3.24 -25.00
CA PRO A 335 5.28 4.25 -24.69
C PRO A 335 4.78 4.94 -25.97
N GLU A 336 3.63 4.49 -26.50
CA GLU A 336 3.05 5.07 -27.71
C GLU A 336 1.79 5.89 -27.41
N LYS A 337 1.76 7.13 -27.92
CA LYS A 337 0.62 8.05 -27.70
C LYS A 337 -0.72 7.51 -28.22
N ARG A 338 -0.71 6.65 -29.25
CA ARG A 338 -1.92 6.09 -29.86
C ARG A 338 -2.65 5.08 -28.97
N PHE A 339 -2.01 4.60 -27.90
CA PHE A 339 -2.59 3.61 -26.99
C PHE A 339 -2.82 4.13 -25.56
N ALA A 340 -3.04 5.44 -25.39
CA ALA A 340 -3.14 6.10 -24.07
C ALA A 340 -4.13 5.43 -23.09
N ASP A 341 -5.18 4.78 -23.58
CA ASP A 341 -6.15 3.98 -22.82
C ASP A 341 -6.38 2.58 -23.43
N GLY A 342 -5.45 2.16 -24.29
CA GLY A 342 -5.55 0.96 -25.11
C GLY A 342 -4.65 -0.17 -24.62
N PRO A 343 -4.28 -1.10 -25.51
CA PRO A 343 -3.30 -2.13 -25.17
C PRO A 343 -1.93 -1.52 -24.87
N LEU A 344 -1.18 -2.15 -23.99
CA LEU A 344 0.20 -1.82 -23.67
C LEU A 344 1.13 -2.51 -24.68
N PRO A 345 1.86 -1.77 -25.54
CA PRO A 345 2.78 -2.37 -26.51
C PRO A 345 4.14 -2.70 -25.88
N PHE A 346 4.70 -3.83 -26.30
CA PHE A 346 5.98 -4.33 -25.85
C PHE A 346 6.77 -4.90 -27.01
N ASP A 347 8.08 -4.67 -27.00
CA ASP A 347 9.03 -5.41 -27.80
C ASP A 347 9.59 -6.59 -27.01
N LEU A 348 9.75 -7.71 -27.69
CA LEU A 348 10.42 -8.93 -27.23
C LEU A 348 11.73 -9.08 -28.00
N ASN A 349 12.81 -9.33 -27.27
CA ASN A 349 14.07 -9.74 -27.86
C ASN A 349 14.67 -10.91 -27.08
N VAL A 350 15.11 -11.94 -27.77
CA VAL A 350 15.80 -13.08 -27.19
C VAL A 350 17.15 -13.25 -27.87
N ILE A 351 18.22 -13.09 -27.09
CA ILE A 351 19.60 -13.26 -27.52
C ILE A 351 20.14 -14.52 -26.87
N ALA A 352 20.72 -15.43 -27.65
CA ALA A 352 21.49 -16.55 -27.13
C ALA A 352 22.88 -16.56 -27.75
N THR A 353 23.92 -16.68 -26.92
CA THR A 353 25.32 -16.72 -27.40
C THR A 353 25.66 -15.58 -28.38
N LYS A 354 25.15 -14.36 -28.11
CA LYS A 354 25.29 -13.14 -28.94
C LYS A 354 24.57 -13.15 -30.30
N GLN A 355 23.68 -14.11 -30.54
CA GLN A 355 22.83 -14.15 -31.74
C GLN A 355 21.37 -13.89 -31.34
N ASN A 356 20.65 -13.09 -32.13
CA ASN A 356 19.22 -12.93 -31.97
C ASN A 356 18.53 -14.21 -32.42
N ILE A 357 17.81 -14.87 -31.51
CA ILE A 357 17.04 -16.08 -31.81
C ILE A 357 15.54 -15.81 -31.94
N MET A 358 15.07 -14.68 -31.39
CA MET A 358 13.68 -14.25 -31.51
C MET A 358 13.55 -12.74 -31.32
N THR A 359 12.80 -12.09 -32.19
CA THR A 359 12.43 -10.68 -32.07
C THR A 359 10.96 -10.50 -32.40
N GLY A 360 10.23 -9.71 -31.63
CA GLY A 360 8.83 -9.49 -31.90
C GLY A 360 8.25 -8.30 -31.18
N THR A 361 6.99 -8.01 -31.49
CA THR A 361 6.22 -6.96 -30.83
C THR A 361 4.85 -7.54 -30.47
N PHE A 362 4.37 -7.23 -29.28
CA PHE A 362 3.06 -7.66 -28.82
C PHE A 362 2.34 -6.59 -28.01
N LEU A 363 1.04 -6.73 -27.92
CA LEU A 363 0.09 -5.86 -27.25
C LEU A 363 -0.53 -6.63 -26.09
N VAL A 364 -0.45 -6.06 -24.88
CA VAL A 364 -1.14 -6.59 -23.70
C VAL A 364 -2.43 -5.80 -23.48
N TYR A 365 -3.55 -6.49 -23.43
CA TYR A 365 -4.86 -5.95 -23.10
C TYR A 365 -5.15 -6.26 -21.62
N PRO A 366 -4.82 -5.37 -20.67
CA PRO A 366 -4.84 -5.68 -19.25
C PRO A 366 -6.26 -5.96 -18.71
N ASN A 367 -7.29 -5.36 -19.31
CA ASN A 367 -8.68 -5.58 -18.91
C ASN A 367 -9.15 -7.01 -19.18
N ASP A 368 -8.78 -7.54 -20.36
CA ASP A 368 -9.19 -8.87 -20.81
C ASP A 368 -8.12 -9.93 -20.51
N MET A 369 -6.96 -9.50 -20.02
CA MET A 369 -5.75 -10.31 -19.85
C MET A 369 -5.37 -11.03 -21.15
N GLN A 370 -5.47 -10.36 -22.29
CA GLN A 370 -5.08 -10.92 -23.60
C GLN A 370 -3.72 -10.40 -24.05
N ILE A 371 -2.99 -11.23 -24.78
CA ILE A 371 -1.82 -10.86 -25.57
C ILE A 371 -2.15 -11.05 -27.04
N ARG A 372 -1.70 -10.12 -27.89
CA ARG A 372 -1.75 -10.24 -29.36
C ARG A 372 -0.49 -9.69 -29.96
N GLY A 373 0.09 -10.39 -30.93
CA GLY A 373 1.32 -9.91 -31.56
C GLY A 373 1.96 -10.92 -32.47
N SER A 374 3.19 -10.64 -32.85
CA SER A 374 3.99 -11.54 -33.66
C SER A 374 5.44 -11.48 -33.27
N ALA A 375 6.15 -12.59 -33.45
CA ALA A 375 7.58 -12.67 -33.31
C ALA A 375 8.19 -13.47 -34.44
N GLU A 376 9.28 -12.98 -34.98
CA GLU A 376 10.15 -13.69 -35.89
C GLU A 376 11.19 -14.47 -35.07
N THR A 377 11.49 -15.69 -35.50
CA THR A 377 12.42 -16.61 -34.85
C THR A 377 13.51 -17.06 -35.81
N ASP A 378 14.60 -17.61 -35.28
CA ASP A 378 15.50 -18.45 -36.08
C ASP A 378 14.71 -19.68 -36.59
N ILE A 379 14.77 -19.95 -37.89
CA ILE A 379 14.04 -21.05 -38.53
C ILE A 379 14.31 -22.41 -37.89
N ASN A 380 15.53 -22.62 -37.37
CA ASN A 380 15.93 -23.87 -36.70
C ASN A 380 15.31 -24.00 -35.30
N MET A 381 14.85 -22.89 -34.73
CA MET A 381 14.25 -22.80 -33.39
C MET A 381 12.72 -22.70 -33.43
N THR A 382 12.13 -22.37 -34.59
CA THR A 382 10.68 -22.14 -34.74
C THR A 382 9.83 -23.25 -34.12
N ASN A 383 10.13 -24.51 -34.43
CA ASN A 383 9.32 -25.65 -33.94
C ASN A 383 9.45 -25.85 -32.43
N ASP A 384 10.64 -25.64 -31.87
CA ASP A 384 10.87 -25.73 -30.43
C ASP A 384 10.15 -24.60 -29.70
N ILE A 385 10.23 -23.36 -30.20
CA ILE A 385 9.56 -22.19 -29.61
C ILE A 385 8.04 -22.31 -29.74
N LYS A 386 7.54 -22.73 -30.90
CA LYS A 386 6.12 -23.06 -31.11
C LYS A 386 5.64 -24.06 -30.06
N SER A 387 6.40 -25.13 -29.85
CA SER A 387 6.05 -26.13 -28.86
C SER A 387 6.15 -25.62 -27.43
N LEU A 388 7.13 -24.78 -27.10
CA LEU A 388 7.30 -24.19 -25.77
C LEU A 388 6.11 -23.28 -25.43
N LEU A 389 5.68 -22.47 -26.40
CA LEU A 389 4.56 -21.54 -26.28
C LEU A 389 3.18 -22.19 -26.51
N SER A 390 3.15 -23.49 -26.81
CA SER A 390 1.92 -24.23 -27.12
C SER A 390 1.07 -23.61 -28.25
N LEU A 391 1.73 -23.11 -29.30
CA LEU A 391 1.07 -22.48 -30.44
C LEU A 391 0.53 -23.53 -31.43
N THR A 392 -0.62 -23.24 -32.05
CA THR A 392 -1.21 -24.09 -33.10
C THR A 392 -0.48 -23.94 -34.44
N ASP A 393 -0.72 -24.87 -35.37
CA ASP A 393 -0.19 -24.75 -36.74
C ASP A 393 -0.65 -23.47 -37.44
N GLU A 394 -1.89 -23.02 -37.22
CA GLU A 394 -2.40 -21.79 -37.84
C GLU A 394 -1.75 -20.51 -37.27
N GLN A 395 -1.06 -20.62 -36.14
CA GLN A 395 -0.34 -19.51 -35.51
C GLN A 395 1.12 -19.43 -35.98
N VAL A 396 1.56 -20.30 -36.89
CA VAL A 396 2.94 -20.33 -37.38
C VAL A 396 2.96 -20.25 -38.90
N SER A 397 3.74 -19.31 -39.43
CA SER A 397 4.02 -19.16 -40.85
C SER A 397 5.52 -19.00 -41.04
N ASP A 398 6.17 -20.01 -41.62
CA ASP A 398 7.63 -20.08 -41.77
C ASP A 398 8.38 -19.87 -40.45
N ASN A 399 9.07 -18.74 -40.29
CA ASN A 399 9.78 -18.36 -39.07
C ASN A 399 9.03 -17.34 -38.21
N VAL A 400 7.79 -16.99 -38.58
CA VAL A 400 6.95 -16.02 -37.87
C VAL A 400 5.90 -16.74 -37.02
N LEU A 401 5.86 -16.39 -35.74
CA LEU A 401 4.94 -16.89 -34.73
C LEU A 401 3.92 -15.81 -34.37
N ARG A 402 2.64 -16.16 -34.34
CA ARG A 402 1.56 -15.30 -33.87
C ARG A 402 1.32 -15.50 -32.37
N LEU A 403 1.62 -14.47 -31.59
CA LEU A 403 1.57 -14.48 -30.12
C LEU A 403 0.19 -14.06 -29.61
N ASP A 404 -0.82 -14.85 -29.94
CA ASP A 404 -2.19 -14.60 -29.52
C ASP A 404 -2.58 -15.57 -28.40
N GLY A 405 -3.02 -15.02 -27.26
CA GLY A 405 -3.40 -15.86 -26.12
C GLY A 405 -4.00 -15.10 -24.95
N ASN A 406 -4.39 -15.86 -23.92
CA ASN A 406 -4.86 -15.31 -22.66
C ASN A 406 -3.73 -15.44 -21.62
N LEU A 407 -3.32 -14.33 -21.01
CA LEU A 407 -2.29 -14.29 -19.97
C LEU A 407 -2.68 -15.06 -18.70
N LYS A 408 -3.97 -15.29 -18.46
CA LYS A 408 -4.42 -16.16 -17.35
C LYS A 408 -4.10 -17.63 -17.60
N SER A 409 -4.06 -18.04 -18.88
CA SER A 409 -3.68 -19.38 -19.32
C SER A 409 -2.25 -19.44 -19.84
N ALA A 410 -1.55 -18.31 -19.93
CA ALA A 410 -0.14 -18.27 -20.25
C ALA A 410 0.61 -18.89 -19.09
N VAL A 411 0.88 -20.17 -19.24
CA VAL A 411 1.67 -20.95 -18.32
C VAL A 411 3.13 -20.65 -18.62
N PHE A 412 3.68 -19.65 -17.94
CA PHE A 412 5.10 -19.54 -17.68
C PHE A 412 5.33 -19.85 -16.22
#